data_AF-A0A0F5IL83-F1
#
_entry.id   AF-A0A0F5IL83-F1
#
_cell.length_a   1.000
_cell.length_b   1.000
_cell.length_c   1.000
_cell.angle_alpha   90.00
_cell.angle_beta   90.00
_cell.angle_gamma   90.00
#
_symmetry.space_group_name_H-M   'P 1'
#
loop_
_entity.id
_entity.type
_entity.pdbx_description
1 polymer ?
#
loop_
_entity_poly.entity_id
_entity_poly.type
_entity_poly.pdbx_seq_one_letter_code
_entity_poly.pdbx_strand_id
1 'polypeptide(L)'
;MKHSEFKAIARQHQIDFKVNDPEINIAADRFPIRTIRKNGKEYKIEVRSSLTWKDCRDENNLYRIFFSGFRKEITEEVNKEASLTKGQMVTNLLRSEHIPYNVFFPLRYDLDGTARLFNCILGEERIAAISKINIEYNPKGLVDGTSFDVYIEYIPKGANLNEKGGIGIEVKYTEKEYPIKRGTKEWEETHNASGIHLAGNYSNPSNACGWFKPEFIADVPFEDKERMVPHVVANRYRQIWRNHILGASMVLGLSEKPDDKLSEFTSLTVYPRDNGHFSEVWNEYESKLTPDGLKTFKHITYEELFPLMQKCLSEIEIPHLNEWMDYLNRRYIIR
;
A
#
# COMPACT_ATOMS: atom_id res chain seq x y z
N MET A 1 10.63 12.05 13.66
CA MET A 1 11.96 11.77 13.07
C MET A 1 11.94 12.22 11.61
N LYS A 2 13.02 12.78 11.04
CA LYS A 2 13.00 13.11 9.60
C LYS A 2 12.95 11.83 8.77
N HIS A 3 12.24 11.85 7.64
CA HIS A 3 12.14 10.65 6.78
C HIS A 3 13.52 10.09 6.33
N SER A 4 14.52 10.94 6.12
CA SER A 4 15.88 10.49 5.76
C SER A 4 16.57 9.70 6.87
N GLU A 5 16.36 10.08 8.13
CA GLU A 5 16.88 9.38 9.31
C GLU A 5 16.19 8.03 9.45
N PHE A 6 14.85 8.03 9.38
CA PHE A 6 14.06 6.81 9.39
C PHE A 6 14.51 5.82 8.31
N LYS A 7 14.69 6.29 7.07
CA LYS A 7 15.14 5.45 5.96
C LYS A 7 16.53 4.86 6.15
N ALA A 8 17.42 5.56 6.85
CA ALA A 8 18.74 5.05 7.18
C ALA A 8 18.67 3.93 8.23
N ILE A 9 17.86 4.12 9.28
CA ILE A 9 17.63 3.11 10.32
C ILE A 9 16.93 1.88 9.72
N ALA A 10 15.86 2.08 8.95
CA ALA A 10 15.17 1.00 8.23
C ALA A 10 16.13 0.22 7.32
N ARG A 11 17.04 0.91 6.62
CA ARG A 11 18.07 0.24 5.81
C ARG A 11 18.96 -0.66 6.65
N GLN A 12 19.45 -0.17 7.77
CA GLN A 12 20.31 -0.95 8.65
C GLN A 12 19.56 -2.15 9.22
N HIS A 13 18.34 -1.94 9.73
CA HIS A 13 17.45 -3.00 10.19
C HIS A 13 17.26 -4.10 9.15
N GLN A 14 17.01 -3.74 7.88
CA GLN A 14 16.85 -4.69 6.79
C GLN A 14 18.15 -5.43 6.42
N ILE A 15 19.32 -4.80 6.60
CA ILE A 15 20.62 -5.47 6.45
C ILE A 15 20.80 -6.49 7.56
N ASP A 16 20.52 -6.11 8.81
CA ASP A 16 20.69 -6.98 9.96
C ASP A 16 19.71 -8.17 9.89
N PHE A 17 18.47 -7.94 9.46
CA PHE A 17 17.52 -9.00 9.18
C PHE A 17 18.04 -9.96 8.11
N LYS A 18 18.55 -9.45 6.97
CA LYS A 18 19.09 -10.28 5.88
C LYS A 18 20.20 -11.22 6.38
N VAL A 19 21.06 -10.72 7.25
CA VAL A 19 22.27 -11.42 7.70
C VAL A 19 21.97 -12.39 8.83
N ASN A 20 21.12 -12.00 9.79
CA ASN A 20 20.99 -12.70 11.06
C ASN A 20 19.68 -13.48 11.21
N ASP A 21 18.64 -13.18 10.43
CA ASP A 21 17.34 -13.86 10.56
C ASP A 21 17.34 -15.20 9.81
N PRO A 22 16.86 -16.30 10.43
CA PRO A 22 16.85 -17.63 9.82
C PRO A 22 16.02 -17.72 8.54
N GLU A 23 15.07 -16.82 8.31
CA GLU A 23 14.28 -16.78 7.08
C GLU A 23 15.13 -16.50 5.84
N ILE A 24 16.16 -15.65 5.99
CA ILE A 24 17.05 -15.25 4.89
C ILE A 24 18.45 -15.84 5.08
N ASN A 25 19.14 -15.49 6.17
CA ASN A 25 20.47 -15.95 6.55
C ASN A 25 21.50 -15.89 5.41
N ILE A 26 21.66 -14.72 4.80
CA ILE A 26 22.61 -14.48 3.70
C ILE A 26 23.73 -13.57 4.19
N ALA A 27 24.98 -14.02 3.99
CA ALA A 27 26.19 -13.32 4.42
C ALA A 27 26.22 -11.83 4.01
N ALA A 28 26.81 -11.00 4.89
CA ALA A 28 26.78 -9.55 4.76
C ALA A 28 27.45 -9.01 3.49
N ASP A 29 28.45 -9.72 2.97
CA ASP A 29 29.20 -9.42 1.74
C ASP A 29 28.48 -9.82 0.44
N ARG A 30 27.33 -10.51 0.55
CA ARG A 30 26.51 -10.90 -0.60
C ARG A 30 25.41 -9.87 -0.85
N PHE A 31 25.62 -9.05 -1.88
CA PHE A 31 24.66 -8.04 -2.32
C PHE A 31 24.87 -7.68 -3.79
N PRO A 32 23.85 -7.17 -4.49
CA PRO A 32 24.03 -6.62 -5.81
C PRO A 32 24.75 -5.27 -5.76
N ILE A 33 25.58 -5.01 -6.77
CA ILE A 33 26.17 -3.69 -7.04
C ILE A 33 25.36 -3.03 -8.15
N ARG A 34 24.82 -1.85 -7.87
CA ARG A 34 24.13 -1.03 -8.87
C ARG A 34 25.05 0.05 -9.42
N THR A 35 24.99 0.21 -10.73
CA THR A 35 25.67 1.30 -11.43
C THR A 35 24.69 2.44 -11.65
N ILE A 36 24.99 3.63 -11.13
CA ILE A 36 24.22 4.85 -11.35
C ILE A 36 25.08 5.83 -12.14
N ARG A 37 24.49 6.43 -13.19
CA ARG A 37 25.12 7.53 -13.94
C ARG A 37 24.49 8.85 -13.53
N LYS A 38 25.30 9.79 -13.09
CA LYS A 38 24.86 11.15 -12.72
C LYS A 38 25.88 12.16 -13.21
N ASN A 39 25.43 13.15 -13.98
CA ASN A 39 26.26 14.22 -14.55
C ASN A 39 27.48 13.68 -15.32
N GLY A 40 27.29 12.65 -16.14
CA GLY A 40 28.36 12.01 -16.91
C GLY A 40 29.34 11.14 -16.11
N LYS A 41 29.19 11.06 -14.77
CA LYS A 41 30.00 10.19 -13.90
C LYS A 41 29.26 8.92 -13.53
N GLU A 42 30.00 7.82 -13.47
CA GLU A 42 29.49 6.51 -13.08
C GLU A 42 29.84 6.23 -11.61
N TYR A 43 28.84 5.80 -10.84
CA TYR A 43 28.96 5.46 -9.42
C TYR A 43 28.51 4.02 -9.23
N LYS A 44 29.34 3.22 -8.56
CA LYS A 44 28.97 1.87 -8.11
C LYS A 44 28.47 1.94 -6.68
N ILE A 45 27.26 1.45 -6.44
CA ILE A 45 26.59 1.48 -5.16
C ILE A 45 26.30 0.06 -4.73
N GLU A 46 26.82 -0.31 -3.57
CA GLU A 46 26.50 -1.56 -2.89
C GLU A 46 25.09 -1.48 -2.31
N VAL A 47 24.19 -2.36 -2.75
CA VAL A 47 22.82 -2.40 -2.25
C VAL A 47 22.72 -3.48 -1.16
N ARG A 48 23.39 -3.23 -0.03
CA ARG A 48 23.59 -4.23 1.04
C ARG A 48 22.29 -4.83 1.60
N SER A 49 21.21 -4.05 1.59
CA SER A 49 19.86 -4.45 1.99
C SER A 49 19.09 -5.19 0.88
N SER A 50 19.76 -5.73 -0.15
CA SER A 50 19.12 -6.48 -1.22
C SER A 50 19.80 -7.81 -1.44
N LEU A 51 19.03 -8.76 -1.92
CA LEU A 51 19.47 -10.10 -2.31
C LEU A 51 19.90 -10.09 -3.77
N THR A 52 20.89 -10.93 -4.11
CA THR A 52 21.11 -11.28 -5.52
C THR A 52 19.96 -12.17 -6.01
N TRP A 53 19.80 -12.33 -7.33
CA TRP A 53 18.78 -13.26 -7.84
C TRP A 53 18.99 -14.71 -7.39
N LYS A 54 20.25 -15.12 -7.20
CA LYS A 54 20.57 -16.44 -6.66
C LYS A 54 20.19 -16.53 -5.18
N ASP A 55 20.46 -15.47 -4.41
CA ASP A 55 20.28 -15.44 -2.97
C ASP A 55 18.86 -15.13 -2.52
N CYS A 56 18.00 -14.63 -3.41
CA CYS A 56 16.59 -14.44 -3.07
C CYS A 56 15.81 -15.76 -3.04
N ARG A 57 16.40 -16.87 -3.48
CA ARG A 57 15.78 -18.19 -3.53
C ARG A 57 16.40 -19.13 -2.51
N ASP A 58 15.57 -19.98 -1.93
CA ASP A 58 16.01 -21.10 -1.11
C ASP A 58 16.35 -22.34 -1.95
N GLU A 59 16.78 -23.40 -1.28
CA GLU A 59 17.12 -24.69 -1.88
C GLU A 59 15.97 -25.35 -2.64
N ASN A 60 14.72 -24.98 -2.30
CA ASN A 60 13.51 -25.43 -2.98
C ASN A 60 13.04 -24.44 -4.06
N ASN A 61 13.89 -23.47 -4.41
CA ASN A 61 13.62 -22.41 -5.38
C ASN A 61 12.48 -21.46 -4.97
N LEU A 62 12.19 -21.35 -3.67
CA LEU A 62 11.15 -20.48 -3.10
C LEU A 62 11.75 -19.15 -2.62
N TYR A 63 10.98 -18.06 -2.65
CA TYR A 63 11.55 -16.73 -2.35
C TYR A 63 11.73 -16.50 -0.84
N ARG A 64 12.98 -16.32 -0.39
CA ARG A 64 13.36 -16.13 1.03
C ARG A 64 12.78 -14.87 1.68
N ILE A 65 12.29 -13.92 0.88
CA ILE A 65 11.66 -12.71 1.41
C ILE A 65 10.32 -12.99 2.09
N PHE A 66 9.70 -14.15 1.82
CA PHE A 66 8.44 -14.53 2.43
C PHE A 66 8.63 -15.48 3.62
N PHE A 67 7.77 -15.32 4.62
CA PHE A 67 7.76 -16.16 5.82
C PHE A 67 7.66 -17.65 5.45
N SER A 68 8.54 -18.47 6.00
CA SER A 68 8.68 -19.90 5.70
C SER A 68 7.36 -20.67 5.81
N GLY A 69 6.50 -20.34 6.77
CA GLY A 69 5.19 -20.99 6.96
C GLY A 69 4.19 -20.79 5.82
N PHE A 70 4.36 -19.78 4.97
CA PHE A 70 3.50 -19.51 3.79
C PHE A 70 4.29 -19.33 2.49
N ARG A 71 5.61 -19.57 2.53
CA ARG A 71 6.54 -19.19 1.47
C ARG A 71 6.23 -19.87 0.15
N LYS A 72 5.81 -21.14 0.21
CA LYS A 72 5.52 -21.94 -0.96
C LYS A 72 4.31 -21.38 -1.70
N GLU A 73 3.19 -21.22 -0.99
CA GLU A 73 1.92 -20.71 -1.54
C GLU A 73 2.10 -19.31 -2.10
N ILE A 74 2.79 -18.43 -1.37
CA ILE A 74 3.08 -17.08 -1.83
C ILE A 74 3.98 -17.10 -3.07
N THR A 75 5.02 -17.95 -3.10
CA THR A 75 5.90 -18.07 -4.26
C THR A 75 5.15 -18.55 -5.49
N GLU A 76 4.26 -19.53 -5.34
CA GLU A 76 3.40 -20.02 -6.40
C GLU A 76 2.49 -18.91 -6.93
N GLU A 77 1.85 -18.14 -6.04
CA GLU A 77 1.01 -16.99 -6.40
C GLU A 77 1.80 -15.93 -7.20
N VAL A 78 2.94 -15.50 -6.66
CA VAL A 78 3.83 -14.52 -7.32
C VAL A 78 4.33 -15.01 -8.67
N ASN A 79 4.46 -16.33 -8.86
CA ASN A 79 4.93 -16.89 -10.12
C ASN A 79 3.84 -17.00 -11.20
N LYS A 80 2.55 -16.93 -10.85
CA LYS A 80 1.44 -16.99 -11.82
C LYS A 80 1.46 -15.83 -12.81
N GLU A 81 1.80 -14.63 -12.35
CA GLU A 81 1.78 -13.44 -13.20
C GLU A 81 3.16 -13.01 -13.67
N ALA A 82 3.31 -12.74 -14.96
CA ALA A 82 4.53 -12.17 -15.51
C ALA A 82 4.62 -10.68 -15.17
N SER A 83 5.19 -10.34 -14.01
CA SER A 83 5.43 -8.94 -13.63
C SER A 83 6.85 -8.47 -13.96
N LEU A 84 6.96 -7.30 -14.61
CA LEU A 84 8.23 -6.62 -14.89
C LEU A 84 8.96 -6.17 -13.62
N THR A 85 8.24 -5.99 -12.51
CA THR A 85 8.80 -5.55 -11.21
C THR A 85 9.06 -6.71 -10.26
N LYS A 86 8.66 -7.94 -10.62
CA LYS A 86 8.85 -9.17 -9.83
C LYS A 86 10.26 -9.28 -9.25
N GLY A 87 11.28 -9.02 -10.08
CA GLY A 87 12.67 -9.07 -9.66
C GLY A 87 12.97 -8.14 -8.49
N GLN A 88 12.46 -6.90 -8.50
CA GLN A 88 12.68 -5.95 -7.42
C GLN A 88 11.87 -6.30 -6.17
N MET A 89 10.63 -6.77 -6.35
CA MET A 89 9.77 -7.19 -5.24
C MET A 89 10.43 -8.29 -4.40
N VAL A 90 11.02 -9.32 -5.03
CA VAL A 90 11.58 -10.47 -4.30
C VAL A 90 13.04 -10.31 -3.87
N THR A 91 13.72 -9.25 -4.33
CA THR A 91 15.14 -9.03 -4.00
C THR A 91 15.37 -7.82 -3.10
N ASN A 92 14.48 -6.83 -3.11
CA ASN A 92 14.68 -5.58 -2.40
C ASN A 92 13.86 -5.53 -1.10
N LEU A 93 14.58 -5.71 0.01
CA LEU A 93 14.01 -5.79 1.35
C LEU A 93 13.46 -4.45 1.87
N LEU A 94 13.71 -3.34 1.18
CA LEU A 94 13.28 -1.99 1.59
C LEU A 94 12.02 -1.48 0.88
N ARG A 95 11.54 -2.18 -0.15
CA ARG A 95 10.34 -1.74 -0.88
C ARG A 95 9.10 -2.41 -0.32
N SER A 96 7.95 -1.74 -0.41
CA SER A 96 6.72 -2.27 0.14
C SER A 96 6.07 -3.39 -0.68
N GLU A 97 6.43 -3.64 -1.94
CA GLU A 97 5.65 -4.56 -2.82
C GLU A 97 5.54 -6.02 -2.34
N HIS A 98 6.45 -6.47 -1.47
CA HIS A 98 6.38 -7.84 -0.90
C HIS A 98 5.53 -7.91 0.38
N ILE A 99 5.26 -6.76 1.01
CA ILE A 99 4.51 -6.66 2.27
C ILE A 99 3.06 -7.15 2.14
N PRO A 100 2.32 -6.85 1.05
CA PRO A 100 0.96 -7.36 0.85
C PRO A 100 0.88 -8.88 1.00
N TYR A 101 1.85 -9.57 0.40
CA TYR A 101 1.96 -11.02 0.47
C TYR A 101 2.33 -11.52 1.87
N ASN A 102 3.24 -10.85 2.59
CA ASN A 102 3.61 -11.28 3.93
C ASN A 102 2.55 -11.00 5.00
N VAL A 103 1.78 -9.91 4.87
CA VAL A 103 0.86 -9.43 5.91
C VAL A 103 -0.59 -9.83 5.63
N PHE A 104 -1.04 -9.76 4.38
CA PHE A 104 -2.47 -9.89 4.07
C PHE A 104 -2.84 -11.19 3.34
N PHE A 105 -1.91 -11.81 2.61
CA PHE A 105 -2.18 -13.10 1.98
C PHE A 105 -2.57 -14.19 3.01
N PRO A 106 -1.90 -14.31 4.17
CA PRO A 106 -2.26 -15.36 5.15
C PRO A 106 -3.61 -15.12 5.85
N LEU A 107 -4.17 -13.91 5.80
CA LEU A 107 -5.50 -13.62 6.35
C LEU A 107 -6.61 -14.44 5.68
N ARG A 108 -6.35 -14.97 4.47
CA ARG A 108 -7.28 -15.87 3.76
C ARG A 108 -7.58 -17.17 4.50
N TYR A 109 -6.74 -17.58 5.45
CA TYR A 109 -6.96 -18.78 6.26
C TYR A 109 -8.02 -18.57 7.36
N ASP A 110 -8.25 -17.33 7.81
CA ASP A 110 -9.24 -17.02 8.86
C ASP A 110 -10.08 -15.81 8.46
N LEU A 111 -11.09 -16.04 7.61
CA LEU A 111 -11.96 -14.97 7.11
C LEU A 111 -12.81 -14.34 8.22
N ASP A 112 -13.20 -15.12 9.23
CA ASP A 112 -13.97 -14.62 10.38
C ASP A 112 -13.11 -13.75 11.30
N GLY A 113 -11.88 -14.17 11.59
CA GLY A 113 -10.90 -13.36 12.29
C GLY A 113 -10.51 -12.12 11.51
N THR A 114 -10.45 -12.21 10.19
CA THR A 114 -10.23 -11.05 9.32
C THR A 114 -11.39 -10.07 9.38
N ALA A 115 -12.65 -10.53 9.38
CA ALA A 115 -13.81 -9.65 9.61
C ALA A 115 -13.71 -8.92 10.95
N ARG A 116 -13.38 -9.65 12.03
CA ARG A 116 -13.15 -9.05 13.37
C ARG A 116 -12.02 -8.03 13.37
N LEU A 117 -10.91 -8.33 12.71
CA LEU A 117 -9.75 -7.44 12.59
C LEU A 117 -10.14 -6.12 11.94
N PHE A 118 -10.82 -6.17 10.79
CA PHE A 118 -11.19 -4.94 10.09
C PHE A 118 -12.31 -4.18 10.78
N ASN A 119 -13.27 -4.82 11.46
CA ASN A 119 -14.20 -4.10 12.35
C ASN A 119 -13.45 -3.36 13.47
N CYS A 120 -12.42 -3.97 14.06
CA CYS A 120 -11.58 -3.30 15.06
C CYS A 120 -10.82 -2.10 14.47
N ILE A 121 -10.25 -2.23 13.27
CA ILE A 121 -9.51 -1.14 12.59
C ILE A 121 -10.46 0.01 12.23
N LEU A 122 -11.67 -0.30 11.75
CA LEU A 122 -12.66 0.70 11.37
C LEU A 122 -13.26 1.41 12.61
N GLY A 123 -13.29 0.71 13.75
CA GLY A 123 -13.89 1.18 14.99
C GLY A 123 -15.41 0.99 15.04
N GLU A 124 -15.96 0.16 14.14
CA GLU A 124 -17.38 -0.09 14.01
C GLU A 124 -17.65 -1.52 13.52
N GLU A 125 -18.77 -2.08 13.95
CA GLU A 125 -19.21 -3.42 13.60
C GLU A 125 -19.93 -3.44 12.24
N ARG A 126 -19.23 -3.06 11.18
CA ARG A 126 -19.78 -2.85 9.83
C ARG A 126 -19.66 -4.08 8.92
N ILE A 127 -18.64 -4.90 9.11
CA ILE A 127 -18.34 -6.07 8.29
C ILE A 127 -19.04 -7.29 8.89
N ALA A 128 -19.88 -7.97 8.10
CA ALA A 128 -20.49 -9.23 8.48
C ALA A 128 -19.58 -10.43 8.18
N ALA A 129 -19.02 -10.47 6.97
CA ALA A 129 -18.15 -11.54 6.51
C ALA A 129 -17.20 -11.03 5.43
N ILE A 130 -15.98 -11.57 5.38
CA ILE A 130 -15.04 -11.33 4.29
C ILE A 130 -15.35 -12.29 3.14
N SER A 131 -15.49 -11.75 1.93
CA SER A 131 -15.74 -12.53 0.72
C SER A 131 -14.45 -12.84 -0.03
N LYS A 132 -13.53 -11.87 -0.08
CA LYS A 132 -12.33 -11.97 -0.91
C LYS A 132 -11.21 -11.10 -0.38
N ILE A 133 -9.98 -11.58 -0.55
CA ILE A 133 -8.75 -10.82 -0.32
C ILE A 133 -7.89 -10.96 -1.57
N ASN A 134 -7.69 -9.89 -2.34
CA ASN A 134 -6.82 -9.88 -3.52
C ASN A 134 -5.56 -9.07 -3.21
N ILE A 135 -4.41 -9.60 -3.61
CA ILE A 135 -3.15 -8.85 -3.64
C ILE A 135 -3.01 -8.26 -5.04
N GLU A 136 -2.59 -7.00 -5.16
CA GLU A 136 -2.50 -6.26 -6.42
C GLU A 136 -3.81 -6.26 -7.23
N TYR A 137 -4.74 -5.38 -6.85
CA TYR A 137 -6.06 -5.33 -7.49
C TYR A 137 -6.34 -3.99 -8.17
N ASN A 138 -6.65 -4.05 -9.47
CA ASN A 138 -6.98 -2.91 -10.29
C ASN A 138 -8.42 -3.04 -10.84
N PRO A 139 -9.39 -2.27 -10.32
CA PRO A 139 -10.76 -2.24 -10.84
C PRO A 139 -10.90 -1.41 -12.14
N LYS A 140 -9.80 -0.81 -12.61
CA LYS A 140 -9.66 0.03 -13.81
C LYS A 140 -10.54 1.28 -13.87
N GLY A 141 -11.11 1.73 -12.75
CA GLY A 141 -12.00 2.91 -12.73
C GLY A 141 -11.33 4.26 -13.00
N LEU A 142 -9.99 4.36 -12.94
CA LEU A 142 -9.23 5.59 -13.25
C LEU A 142 -8.48 5.56 -14.58
N VAL A 143 -8.38 4.40 -15.24
CA VAL A 143 -7.70 4.21 -16.56
C VAL A 143 -6.23 4.71 -16.59
N ASP A 144 -5.58 4.79 -15.42
CA ASP A 144 -4.21 5.28 -15.24
C ASP A 144 -3.24 4.18 -14.75
N GLY A 145 -3.74 2.96 -14.53
CA GLY A 145 -2.98 1.82 -14.04
C GLY A 145 -2.86 1.75 -12.52
N THR A 146 -3.49 2.64 -11.75
CA THR A 146 -3.52 2.56 -10.28
C THR A 146 -4.19 1.26 -9.84
N SER A 147 -3.60 0.61 -8.85
CA SER A 147 -4.11 -0.59 -8.19
C SER A 147 -3.97 -0.42 -6.68
N PHE A 148 -4.85 -1.07 -5.92
CA PHE A 148 -4.60 -1.28 -4.51
C PHE A 148 -3.53 -2.35 -4.33
N ASP A 149 -2.64 -2.16 -3.35
CA ASP A 149 -1.71 -3.21 -2.94
C ASP A 149 -2.46 -4.43 -2.40
N VAL A 150 -3.55 -4.18 -1.64
CA VAL A 150 -4.51 -5.21 -1.22
C VAL A 150 -5.92 -4.69 -1.37
N TYR A 151 -6.82 -5.53 -1.87
CA TYR A 151 -8.25 -5.26 -1.89
C TYR A 151 -9.00 -6.33 -1.12
N ILE A 152 -9.84 -5.89 -0.19
CA ILE A 152 -10.71 -6.75 0.62
C ILE A 152 -12.15 -6.46 0.23
N GLU A 153 -12.83 -7.49 -0.26
CA GLU A 153 -14.27 -7.46 -0.50
C GLU A 153 -14.98 -8.10 0.68
N TYR A 154 -16.07 -7.49 1.13
CA TYR A 154 -16.85 -7.99 2.25
C TYR A 154 -18.34 -7.77 2.06
N ILE A 155 -19.12 -8.49 2.86
CA ILE A 155 -20.56 -8.32 3.00
C ILE A 155 -20.81 -7.34 4.16
N PRO A 156 -21.41 -6.16 3.91
CA PRO A 156 -21.79 -5.24 4.98
C PRO A 156 -22.84 -5.86 5.92
N LYS A 157 -22.86 -5.47 7.19
CA LYS A 157 -23.94 -5.86 8.10
C LYS A 157 -25.27 -5.28 7.62
N GLY A 158 -26.29 -6.14 7.55
CA GLY A 158 -27.62 -5.75 7.08
C GLY A 158 -27.73 -5.52 5.57
N ALA A 159 -26.70 -5.92 4.80
CA ALA A 159 -26.67 -5.78 3.35
C ALA A 159 -27.85 -6.47 2.66
N ASN A 160 -28.35 -5.84 1.60
CA ASN A 160 -29.25 -6.49 0.65
C ASN A 160 -28.50 -7.52 -0.21
N LEU A 161 -29.26 -8.36 -0.92
CA LEU A 161 -28.68 -9.32 -1.88
C LEU A 161 -27.85 -8.57 -2.93
N ASN A 162 -26.57 -8.96 -3.07
CA ASN A 162 -25.55 -8.39 -3.97
C ASN A 162 -24.89 -7.07 -3.53
N GLU A 163 -25.24 -6.51 -2.36
CA GLU A 163 -24.47 -5.40 -1.81
C GLU A 163 -23.13 -5.88 -1.26
N LYS A 164 -22.08 -5.14 -1.62
CA LYS A 164 -20.69 -5.44 -1.27
C LYS A 164 -20.00 -4.17 -0.80
N GLY A 165 -19.23 -4.32 0.27
CA GLY A 165 -18.29 -3.32 0.74
C GLY A 165 -16.88 -3.64 0.28
N GLY A 166 -16.04 -2.61 0.21
CA GLY A 166 -14.62 -2.76 -0.12
C GLY A 166 -13.69 -2.05 0.85
N ILE A 167 -12.50 -2.61 1.05
CA ILE A 167 -11.36 -1.90 1.65
C ILE A 167 -10.21 -1.96 0.66
N GLY A 168 -9.79 -0.81 0.16
CA GLY A 168 -8.58 -0.67 -0.63
C GLY A 168 -7.43 -0.29 0.28
N ILE A 169 -6.38 -1.12 0.31
CA ILE A 169 -5.24 -0.94 1.20
C ILE A 169 -4.01 -0.57 0.39
N GLU A 170 -3.34 0.47 0.84
CA GLU A 170 -2.00 0.86 0.39
C GLU A 170 -1.01 0.56 1.52
N VAL A 171 0.12 -0.07 1.19
CA VAL A 171 1.19 -0.34 2.15
C VAL A 171 2.43 0.46 1.84
N LYS A 172 3.00 1.07 2.88
CA LYS A 172 4.21 1.89 2.80
C LYS A 172 5.22 1.35 3.79
N TYR A 173 6.49 1.37 3.43
CA TYR A 173 7.59 1.04 4.33
C TYR A 173 8.60 2.19 4.38
N THR A 174 9.45 2.34 3.35
CA THR A 174 10.46 3.42 3.27
C THR A 174 10.17 4.45 2.19
N GLU A 175 8.99 4.37 1.61
CA GLU A 175 8.43 5.30 0.64
C GLU A 175 8.05 6.63 1.31
N LYS A 176 8.02 7.70 0.51
CA LYS A 176 7.61 9.05 0.88
C LYS A 176 6.85 9.68 -0.28
N GLU A 177 6.67 11.01 -0.28
CA GLU A 177 6.12 11.72 -1.42
C GLU A 177 6.91 11.48 -2.71
N TYR A 178 6.20 11.28 -3.83
CA TYR A 178 6.80 11.13 -5.14
C TYR A 178 6.61 12.40 -5.95
N PRO A 179 7.69 13.08 -6.34
CA PRO A 179 7.59 14.23 -7.22
C PRO A 179 6.97 13.86 -8.56
N ILE A 180 5.89 14.54 -8.93
CA ILE A 180 5.37 14.48 -10.29
C ILE A 180 6.36 15.16 -11.24
N LYS A 181 6.60 14.54 -12.40
CA LYS A 181 7.51 15.07 -13.41
C LYS A 181 6.70 15.66 -14.56
N ARG A 182 7.04 16.89 -14.97
CA ARG A 182 6.46 17.54 -16.15
C ARG A 182 6.63 16.66 -17.39
N GLY A 183 5.60 16.60 -18.23
CA GLY A 183 5.58 15.79 -19.45
C GLY A 183 5.41 14.28 -19.23
N THR A 184 5.00 13.86 -18.02
CA THR A 184 4.50 12.50 -17.80
C THR A 184 3.00 12.47 -18.01
N LYS A 185 2.44 11.30 -18.34
CA LYS A 185 0.99 11.09 -18.43
C LYS A 185 0.25 11.60 -17.19
N GLU A 186 0.74 11.26 -16.00
CA GLU A 186 0.14 11.74 -14.74
C GLU A 186 0.16 13.26 -14.62
N TRP A 187 1.21 13.95 -15.11
CA TRP A 187 1.25 15.41 -15.14
C TRP A 187 0.19 15.98 -16.08
N GLU A 188 0.07 15.43 -17.28
CA GLU A 188 -0.89 15.88 -18.30
C GLU A 188 -2.35 15.64 -17.88
N GLU A 189 -2.60 14.64 -17.04
CA GLU A 189 -3.94 14.35 -16.50
C GLU A 189 -4.27 15.16 -15.23
N THR A 190 -3.29 15.83 -14.62
CA THR A 190 -3.49 16.66 -13.41
C THR A 190 -3.20 18.13 -13.62
N HIS A 191 -2.64 18.50 -14.77
CA HIS A 191 -2.25 19.86 -15.11
C HIS A 191 -2.49 20.16 -16.59
N ASN A 192 -2.79 21.42 -16.90
CA ASN A 192 -2.81 21.95 -18.26
C ASN A 192 -1.83 23.13 -18.40
N ALA A 193 -1.97 23.93 -19.45
CA ALA A 193 -1.11 25.09 -19.69
C ALA A 193 -1.23 26.20 -18.62
N SER A 194 -2.36 26.26 -17.92
CA SER A 194 -2.70 27.34 -16.97
C SER A 194 -2.45 26.95 -15.52
N GLY A 195 -2.39 25.66 -15.18
CA GLY A 195 -2.21 25.24 -13.79
C GLY A 195 -2.59 23.79 -13.54
N ILE A 196 -3.01 23.51 -12.30
CA ILE A 196 -3.68 22.27 -11.94
C ILE A 196 -5.04 22.24 -12.63
N HIS A 197 -5.30 21.17 -13.35
CA HIS A 197 -6.56 20.89 -14.02
C HIS A 197 -6.74 19.38 -14.13
N LEU A 198 -7.78 18.85 -13.51
CA LEU A 198 -8.02 17.41 -13.43
C LEU A 198 -8.74 16.92 -14.69
N ALA A 199 -8.09 16.01 -15.43
CA ALA A 199 -8.74 15.27 -16.51
C ALA A 199 -9.94 14.45 -15.99
N GLY A 200 -10.85 14.08 -16.89
CA GLY A 200 -12.14 13.44 -16.56
C GLY A 200 -12.02 12.18 -15.70
N ASN A 201 -10.95 11.40 -15.87
CA ASN A 201 -10.70 10.20 -15.09
C ASN A 201 -10.41 10.49 -13.60
N TYR A 202 -9.95 11.69 -13.25
CA TYR A 202 -9.76 12.10 -11.86
C TYR A 202 -10.84 13.08 -11.37
N SER A 203 -11.27 14.03 -12.21
CA SER A 203 -12.25 15.05 -11.82
C SER A 203 -13.62 14.44 -11.57
N ASN A 204 -14.08 13.49 -12.39
CA ASN A 204 -15.38 12.84 -12.20
C ASN A 204 -15.50 12.13 -10.84
N PRO A 205 -14.62 11.16 -10.49
CA PRO A 205 -14.73 10.49 -9.19
C PRO A 205 -14.45 11.42 -8.01
N SER A 206 -13.58 12.44 -8.16
CA SER A 206 -13.30 13.40 -7.09
C SER A 206 -14.51 14.27 -6.74
N ASN A 207 -15.25 14.73 -7.74
CA ASN A 207 -16.43 15.57 -7.53
C ASN A 207 -17.67 14.75 -7.17
N ALA A 208 -17.94 13.66 -7.91
CA ALA A 208 -19.20 12.92 -7.80
C ALA A 208 -19.35 12.12 -6.49
N CYS A 209 -18.24 11.77 -5.83
CA CYS A 209 -18.30 11.03 -4.56
C CYS A 209 -18.69 11.90 -3.36
N GLY A 210 -18.52 13.23 -3.43
CA GLY A 210 -18.79 14.13 -2.31
C GLY A 210 -17.81 14.00 -1.12
N TRP A 211 -16.69 13.27 -1.28
CA TRP A 211 -15.74 13.02 -0.18
C TRP A 211 -14.73 14.14 0.04
N PHE A 212 -14.50 14.98 -0.96
CA PHE A 212 -13.50 16.04 -0.94
C PHE A 212 -14.15 17.41 -0.88
N LYS A 213 -13.55 18.34 -0.12
CA LYS A 213 -13.98 19.73 -0.12
C LYS A 213 -13.61 20.38 -1.46
N PRO A 214 -14.54 21.11 -2.14
CA PRO A 214 -14.34 21.60 -3.50
C PRO A 214 -13.06 22.42 -3.71
N GLU A 215 -12.66 23.21 -2.72
CA GLU A 215 -11.48 24.08 -2.80
C GLU A 215 -10.16 23.33 -2.98
N PHE A 216 -10.09 22.05 -2.62
CA PHE A 216 -8.87 21.22 -2.73
C PHE A 216 -8.84 20.33 -3.98
N ILE A 217 -9.89 20.34 -4.79
CA ILE A 217 -10.02 19.57 -6.05
C ILE A 217 -10.34 20.47 -7.26
N ALA A 218 -10.57 21.76 -7.04
CA ALA A 218 -10.83 22.74 -8.08
C ALA A 218 -9.54 23.17 -8.79
N ASP A 219 -9.69 23.65 -10.03
CA ASP A 219 -8.57 24.19 -10.81
C ASP A 219 -7.82 25.29 -10.05
N VAL A 220 -6.49 25.26 -10.18
CA VAL A 220 -5.59 26.22 -9.52
C VAL A 220 -4.56 26.73 -10.54
N PRO A 221 -4.54 28.03 -10.87
CA PRO A 221 -3.51 28.62 -11.73
C PRO A 221 -2.09 28.45 -11.17
N PHE A 222 -1.08 28.38 -12.04
CA PHE A 222 0.31 28.24 -11.58
C PHE A 222 0.80 29.42 -10.72
N GLU A 223 0.19 30.58 -10.86
CA GLU A 223 0.50 31.80 -10.12
C GLU A 223 0.04 31.70 -8.66
N ASP A 224 -1.01 30.92 -8.38
CA ASP A 224 -1.62 30.76 -7.06
C ASP A 224 -0.90 29.67 -6.25
N LYS A 225 0.32 29.99 -5.81
CA LYS A 225 1.15 29.07 -5.04
C LYS A 225 0.50 28.62 -3.74
N GLU A 226 -0.31 29.48 -3.12
CA GLU A 226 -0.96 29.20 -1.85
C GLU A 226 -2.00 28.10 -1.99
N ARG A 227 -2.84 28.11 -3.05
CA ARG A 227 -3.81 27.04 -3.29
C ARG A 227 -3.20 25.78 -3.91
N MET A 228 -2.05 25.88 -4.58
CA MET A 228 -1.35 24.70 -5.11
C MET A 228 -0.80 23.78 -4.01
N VAL A 229 -0.32 24.34 -2.90
CA VAL A 229 0.32 23.59 -1.80
C VAL A 229 -0.62 22.58 -1.14
N PRO A 230 -1.85 22.95 -0.74
CA PRO A 230 -2.80 22.02 -0.14
C PRO A 230 -3.66 21.27 -1.17
N HIS A 231 -3.49 21.47 -2.48
CA HIS A 231 -4.29 20.73 -3.46
C HIS A 231 -4.03 19.22 -3.38
N VAL A 232 -5.04 18.37 -3.61
CA VAL A 232 -4.90 16.90 -3.51
C VAL A 232 -3.85 16.31 -4.46
N VAL A 233 -3.50 17.01 -5.54
CA VAL A 233 -2.47 16.59 -6.51
C VAL A 233 -1.04 16.95 -6.08
N ALA A 234 -0.88 17.75 -5.02
CA ALA A 234 0.43 18.07 -4.49
C ALA A 234 1.16 16.77 -4.14
N ASN A 235 2.48 16.75 -4.31
CA ASN A 235 3.30 15.54 -4.14
C ASN A 235 3.04 14.81 -2.82
N ARG A 236 2.77 15.58 -1.77
CA ARG A 236 2.51 15.11 -0.41
C ARG A 236 1.23 14.25 -0.30
N TYR A 237 0.23 14.47 -1.15
CA TYR A 237 -1.10 13.85 -1.02
C TYR A 237 -1.51 12.97 -2.20
N ARG A 238 -0.92 13.20 -3.38
CA ARG A 238 -1.44 12.66 -4.65
C ARG A 238 -1.63 11.14 -4.65
N GLN A 239 -0.72 10.39 -4.04
CA GLN A 239 -0.87 8.93 -3.98
C GLN A 239 -2.01 8.49 -3.06
N ILE A 240 -2.16 9.15 -1.91
CA ILE A 240 -3.25 8.89 -0.96
C ILE A 240 -4.58 9.21 -1.66
N TRP A 241 -4.66 10.36 -2.32
CA TRP A 241 -5.83 10.77 -3.08
C TRP A 241 -6.16 9.81 -4.23
N ARG A 242 -5.20 9.42 -5.06
CA ARG A 242 -5.42 8.48 -6.18
C ARG A 242 -6.00 7.15 -5.72
N ASN A 243 -5.47 6.57 -4.64
CA ASN A 243 -6.06 5.37 -4.05
C ASN A 243 -7.47 5.61 -3.51
N HIS A 244 -7.69 6.75 -2.84
CA HIS A 244 -9.02 7.08 -2.31
C HIS A 244 -10.06 7.23 -3.44
N ILE A 245 -9.73 7.91 -4.54
CA ILE A 245 -10.64 8.06 -5.68
C ILE A 245 -10.77 6.80 -6.54
N LEU A 246 -9.79 5.87 -6.50
CA LEU A 246 -9.96 4.55 -7.09
C LEU A 246 -11.11 3.80 -6.40
N GLY A 247 -11.21 3.89 -5.08
CA GLY A 247 -12.35 3.34 -4.34
C GLY A 247 -13.66 4.08 -4.60
N ALA A 248 -13.61 5.41 -4.68
CA ALA A 248 -14.76 6.22 -5.10
C ALA A 248 -15.30 5.77 -6.47
N SER A 249 -14.42 5.47 -7.41
CA SER A 249 -14.79 4.99 -8.74
C SER A 249 -15.57 3.67 -8.69
N MET A 250 -15.25 2.78 -7.75
CA MET A 250 -15.98 1.53 -7.54
C MET A 250 -17.39 1.79 -6.98
N VAL A 251 -17.53 2.69 -6.00
CA VAL A 251 -18.85 3.07 -5.45
C VAL A 251 -19.73 3.71 -6.54
N LEU A 252 -19.13 4.54 -7.39
CA LEU A 252 -19.80 5.21 -8.50
C LEU A 252 -20.08 4.29 -9.69
N GLY A 253 -19.60 3.03 -9.68
CA GLY A 253 -19.77 2.08 -10.78
C GLY A 253 -19.01 2.47 -12.05
N LEU A 254 -17.86 3.11 -11.91
CA LEU A 254 -16.98 3.54 -13.02
C LEU A 254 -15.93 2.49 -13.40
N SER A 255 -15.86 1.38 -12.66
CA SER A 255 -14.96 0.26 -12.93
C SER A 255 -15.27 -0.44 -14.26
N GLU A 256 -14.28 -1.13 -14.82
CA GLU A 256 -14.45 -1.88 -16.07
C GLU A 256 -15.44 -3.04 -15.91
N LYS A 257 -15.42 -3.71 -14.75
CA LYS A 257 -16.32 -4.82 -14.44
C LYS A 257 -17.50 -4.31 -13.60
N PRO A 258 -18.75 -4.51 -14.04
CA PRO A 258 -19.92 -4.11 -13.26
C PRO A 258 -19.97 -4.72 -11.85
N ASP A 259 -19.42 -5.93 -11.69
CA ASP A 259 -19.39 -6.65 -10.41
C ASP A 259 -18.45 -6.02 -9.38
N ASP A 260 -17.58 -5.11 -9.80
CA ASP A 260 -16.70 -4.34 -8.90
C ASP A 260 -17.44 -3.16 -8.24
N LYS A 261 -18.72 -2.93 -8.57
CA LYS A 261 -19.52 -1.88 -7.95
C LYS A 261 -19.75 -2.15 -6.46
N LEU A 262 -19.53 -1.13 -5.64
CA LEU A 262 -19.65 -1.20 -4.18
C LEU A 262 -20.79 -0.33 -3.64
N SER A 263 -21.36 -0.74 -2.51
CA SER A 263 -22.25 0.11 -1.71
C SER A 263 -21.46 1.02 -0.77
N GLU A 264 -20.31 0.57 -0.28
CA GLU A 264 -19.44 1.31 0.62
C GLU A 264 -17.97 0.97 0.43
N PHE A 265 -17.10 1.91 0.79
CA PHE A 265 -15.65 1.75 0.63
C PHE A 265 -14.86 2.42 1.75
N THR A 266 -13.72 1.85 2.11
CA THR A 266 -12.70 2.51 2.94
C THR A 266 -11.32 2.40 2.30
N SER A 267 -10.64 3.53 2.14
CA SER A 267 -9.23 3.60 1.83
C SER A 267 -8.44 3.47 3.12
N LEU A 268 -7.56 2.47 3.21
CA LEU A 268 -6.71 2.22 4.36
C LEU A 268 -5.23 2.36 3.96
N THR A 269 -4.47 3.20 4.66
CA THR A 269 -3.00 3.19 4.51
C THR A 269 -2.32 2.56 5.71
N VAL A 270 -1.41 1.61 5.46
CA VAL A 270 -0.60 0.96 6.49
C VAL A 270 0.87 1.34 6.34
N TYR A 271 1.51 1.78 7.43
CA TYR A 271 2.87 2.32 7.40
C TYR A 271 3.61 2.14 8.74
N PRO A 272 4.94 2.28 8.82
CA PRO A 272 5.68 2.28 10.09
C PRO A 272 5.41 3.58 10.85
N ARG A 273 5.21 3.51 12.17
CA ARG A 273 4.96 4.69 13.01
C ARG A 273 5.95 5.84 12.78
N ASP A 274 7.23 5.51 12.65
CA ASP A 274 8.30 6.50 12.48
C ASP A 274 8.60 6.88 11.04
N ASN A 275 7.80 6.44 10.06
CA ASN A 275 7.93 6.92 8.68
C ASN A 275 7.62 8.43 8.63
N GLY A 276 8.68 9.23 8.58
CA GLY A 276 8.57 10.69 8.73
C GLY A 276 7.74 11.44 7.68
N HIS A 277 7.28 10.81 6.60
CA HIS A 277 6.29 11.43 5.71
C HIS A 277 4.87 11.09 6.17
N PHE A 278 4.58 9.80 6.30
CA PHE A 278 3.24 9.33 6.62
C PHE A 278 2.85 9.63 8.07
N SER A 279 3.81 9.74 9.00
CA SER A 279 3.53 10.17 10.38
C SER A 279 3.02 11.61 10.51
N GLU A 280 3.18 12.44 9.48
CA GLU A 280 2.88 13.88 9.53
C GLU A 280 1.75 14.30 8.58
N VAL A 281 1.43 13.48 7.57
CA VAL A 281 0.57 13.91 6.46
C VAL A 281 -0.93 13.84 6.76
N TRP A 282 -1.34 13.03 7.73
CA TRP A 282 -2.75 12.63 7.88
C TRP A 282 -3.68 13.77 8.28
N ASN A 283 -3.36 14.54 9.32
CA ASN A 283 -4.18 15.69 9.73
C ASN A 283 -4.42 16.66 8.56
N GLU A 284 -3.37 16.91 7.79
CA GLU A 284 -3.47 17.76 6.61
C GLU A 284 -4.36 17.12 5.54
N TYR A 285 -4.20 15.83 5.24
CA TYR A 285 -5.01 15.13 4.25
C TYR A 285 -6.49 15.05 4.66
N GLU A 286 -6.77 14.67 5.91
CA GLU A 286 -8.12 14.61 6.49
C GLU A 286 -8.81 15.97 6.48
N SER A 287 -8.07 17.07 6.67
CA SER A 287 -8.63 18.42 6.56
C SER A 287 -9.23 18.73 5.17
N LYS A 288 -8.89 17.95 4.14
CA LYS A 288 -9.41 18.10 2.77
C LYS A 288 -10.69 17.32 2.52
N LEU A 289 -11.09 16.48 3.46
CA LEU A 289 -12.26 15.61 3.34
C LEU A 289 -13.49 16.27 3.94
N THR A 290 -14.65 15.97 3.37
CA THR A 290 -15.95 16.28 3.96
C THR A 290 -16.22 15.33 5.15
N PRO A 291 -17.24 15.58 5.98
CA PRO A 291 -17.64 14.63 7.02
C PRO A 291 -17.92 13.21 6.49
N ASP A 292 -18.42 13.08 5.26
CA ASP A 292 -18.62 11.77 4.64
C ASP A 292 -17.31 11.17 4.11
N GLY A 293 -16.43 11.97 3.54
CA GLY A 293 -15.10 11.51 3.14
C GLY A 293 -14.22 11.04 4.30
N LEU A 294 -14.39 11.60 5.50
CA LEU A 294 -13.70 11.13 6.70
C LEU A 294 -14.12 9.70 7.11
N LYS A 295 -15.33 9.27 6.77
CA LYS A 295 -15.81 7.90 7.06
C LYS A 295 -15.22 6.87 6.10
N THR A 296 -14.73 7.30 4.94
CA THR A 296 -14.17 6.44 3.89
C THR A 296 -12.65 6.36 3.93
N PHE A 297 -12.02 6.94 4.95
CA PHE A 297 -10.55 6.99 5.06
C PHE A 297 -10.07 6.55 6.44
N LYS A 298 -9.04 5.72 6.46
CA LYS A 298 -8.32 5.32 7.67
C LYS A 298 -6.82 5.19 7.38
N HIS A 299 -6.02 5.32 8.42
CA HIS A 299 -4.61 4.96 8.40
C HIS A 299 -4.28 4.23 9.70
N ILE A 300 -3.31 3.31 9.65
CA ILE A 300 -2.87 2.54 10.82
C ILE A 300 -1.38 2.24 10.71
N THR A 301 -0.70 2.16 11.85
CA THR A 301 0.70 1.79 11.87
C THR A 301 0.90 0.27 11.92
N TYR A 302 2.05 -0.25 11.47
CA TYR A 302 2.37 -1.68 11.66
C TYR A 302 2.37 -2.07 13.14
N GLU A 303 2.83 -1.16 13.99
CA GLU A 303 2.89 -1.33 15.43
C GLU A 303 1.51 -1.36 16.11
N GLU A 304 0.45 -0.88 15.45
CA GLU A 304 -0.94 -1.04 15.88
C GLU A 304 -1.59 -2.25 15.22
N LEU A 305 -1.33 -2.46 13.92
CA LEU A 305 -1.93 -3.53 13.13
C LEU A 305 -1.53 -4.91 13.66
N PHE A 306 -0.25 -5.16 13.93
CA PHE A 306 0.21 -6.50 14.31
C PHE A 306 -0.37 -6.97 15.66
N PRO A 307 -0.42 -6.15 16.72
CA PRO A 307 -1.15 -6.54 17.93
C PRO A 307 -2.64 -6.81 17.69
N LEU A 308 -3.31 -6.04 16.82
CA LEU A 308 -4.71 -6.30 16.47
C LEU A 308 -4.87 -7.64 15.72
N MET A 309 -3.95 -7.96 14.80
CA MET A 309 -3.93 -9.26 14.12
C MET A 309 -3.82 -10.40 15.14
N GLN A 310 -2.85 -10.34 16.06
CA GLN A 310 -2.70 -11.36 17.11
C GLN A 310 -3.96 -11.52 17.97
N LYS A 311 -4.67 -10.42 18.25
CA LYS A 311 -5.90 -10.44 19.06
C LYS A 311 -7.10 -11.02 18.31
N CYS A 312 -7.22 -10.73 17.01
CA CYS A 312 -8.44 -11.01 16.25
C CYS A 312 -8.41 -12.37 15.53
N LEU A 313 -7.21 -12.83 15.14
CA LEU A 313 -7.02 -14.04 14.35
C LEU A 313 -6.92 -15.29 15.23
N SER A 314 -7.28 -16.43 14.66
CA SER A 314 -7.32 -17.74 15.33
C SER A 314 -6.06 -18.57 15.03
N GLU A 315 -5.40 -19.06 16.08
CA GLU A 315 -4.30 -20.04 15.95
C GLU A 315 -4.77 -21.39 15.39
N ILE A 316 -6.07 -21.69 15.46
CA ILE A 316 -6.65 -22.91 14.91
C ILE A 316 -6.77 -22.80 13.39
N GLU A 317 -7.15 -21.63 12.90
CA GLU A 317 -7.42 -21.41 11.48
C GLU A 317 -6.16 -21.01 10.70
N ILE A 318 -5.26 -20.23 11.31
CA ILE A 318 -4.00 -19.80 10.70
C ILE A 318 -2.84 -20.68 11.19
N PRO A 319 -2.26 -21.54 10.32
CA PRO A 319 -1.07 -22.30 10.67
C PRO A 319 0.08 -21.37 11.05
N HIS A 320 0.82 -21.72 12.10
CA HIS A 320 2.02 -20.98 12.53
C HIS A 320 1.75 -19.50 12.86
N LEU A 321 0.56 -19.17 13.35
CA LEU A 321 0.17 -17.78 13.64
C LEU A 321 1.22 -17.06 14.50
N ASN A 322 1.71 -17.68 15.57
CA ASN A 322 2.68 -17.05 16.47
C ASN A 322 4.04 -16.85 15.80
N GLU A 323 4.56 -17.84 15.08
CA GLU A 323 5.82 -17.70 14.36
C GLU A 323 5.74 -16.67 13.22
N TRP A 324 4.57 -16.58 12.57
CA TRP A 324 4.28 -15.57 11.57
C TRP A 324 4.24 -14.17 12.18
N MET A 325 3.55 -13.99 13.31
CA MET A 325 3.50 -12.71 14.02
C MET A 325 4.87 -12.29 14.53
N ASP A 326 5.66 -13.22 15.05
CA ASP A 326 7.05 -12.97 15.41
C ASP A 326 7.87 -12.54 14.19
N TYR A 327 7.70 -13.21 13.05
CA TYR A 327 8.35 -12.86 11.79
C TYR A 327 8.03 -11.43 11.37
N LEU A 328 6.74 -11.06 11.34
CA LEU A 328 6.31 -9.72 10.98
C LEU A 328 6.94 -8.66 11.89
N ASN A 329 7.01 -8.94 13.19
CA ASN A 329 7.63 -8.05 14.16
C ASN A 329 9.14 -7.87 13.91
N ARG A 330 9.90 -8.96 13.75
CA ARG A 330 11.34 -8.86 13.44
C ARG A 330 11.60 -8.21 12.09
N ARG A 331 10.71 -8.44 11.12
CA ARG A 331 10.86 -8.00 9.73
C ARG A 331 10.54 -6.51 9.55
N TYR A 332 9.46 -6.02 10.13
CA TYR A 332 8.87 -4.72 9.80
C TYR A 332 8.87 -3.69 10.92
N ILE A 333 8.95 -4.12 12.19
CA ILE A 333 9.02 -3.19 13.32
C ILE A 333 10.47 -2.80 13.55
N ILE A 334 10.74 -1.50 13.40
CA ILE A 334 12.05 -0.90 13.65
C ILE A 334 12.09 -0.52 15.13
N ARG A 335 13.12 -1.00 15.84
CA ARG A 335 13.30 -0.77 17.29
C ARG A 335 14.30 0.31 17.58
#